data_AF-H6BZW1-F1
#
_entry.id   AF-H6BZW1-F1
#
_cell.length_a   1.000
_cell.length_b   1.000
_cell.length_c   1.000
_cell.angle_alpha   90.00
_cell.angle_beta   90.00
_cell.angle_gamma   90.00
#
_symmetry.space_group_name_H-M   'P 1'
#
loop_
_entity.id
_entity.type
_entity.pdbx_description
1 polymer ?
#
loop_
_entity_poly.entity_id
_entity_poly.type
_entity_poly.pdbx_seq_one_letter_code
_entity_poly.pdbx_strand_id
1 'polypeptide(L)'
;MTKRTKKVGVTGKYGTRYGASLRKQVKKMEITQHARYICTFCGKNTVKRHSVGIWKCKGCQKTIAGGAWTVSTPAAAATRSTIRRLREIAEV
;
A
#
# COMPACT_ATOMS: atom_id res chain seq x y z
N MET A 1 -16.61 8.52 19.89
CA MET A 1 -15.14 8.68 19.84
C MET A 1 -14.80 10.13 19.56
N THR A 2 -13.93 10.76 20.36
CA THR A 2 -13.48 12.13 20.13
C THR A 2 -12.21 12.19 19.29
N LYS A 3 -12.04 13.28 18.54
CA LYS A 3 -10.85 13.50 17.70
C LYS A 3 -9.64 13.83 18.57
N ARG A 4 -8.68 12.90 18.65
CA ARG A 4 -7.50 13.03 19.53
C ARG A 4 -6.40 13.95 18.99
N THR A 5 -6.28 14.10 17.67
CA THR A 5 -5.22 14.93 17.07
C THR A 5 -5.75 15.81 15.95
N LYS A 6 -5.26 17.05 15.84
CA LYS A 6 -5.64 17.99 14.78
C LYS A 6 -4.96 17.67 13.44
N LYS A 7 -3.64 17.42 13.47
CA LYS A 7 -2.80 17.28 12.25
C LYS A 7 -1.96 15.99 12.19
N VAL A 8 -1.42 15.53 13.32
CA VAL A 8 -0.33 14.53 13.34
C VAL A 8 -0.78 13.09 13.05
N GLY A 9 -1.97 12.67 13.50
CA GLY A 9 -2.47 11.31 13.26
C GLY A 9 -1.49 10.23 13.76
N VAL A 10 -1.23 9.20 12.95
CA VAL A 10 -0.33 8.07 13.29
C VAL A 10 1.08 8.51 13.70
N THR A 11 1.55 9.64 13.17
CA THR A 11 2.88 10.17 13.49
C THR A 11 2.97 10.85 14.87
N GLY A 12 1.86 10.89 15.62
CA GLY A 12 1.87 11.31 17.03
C GLY A 12 2.81 10.47 17.89
N LYS A 13 3.06 9.20 17.52
CA LYS A 13 4.03 8.32 18.20
C LYS A 13 5.47 8.84 18.22
N TYR A 14 5.81 9.77 17.32
CA TYR A 14 7.15 10.37 17.27
C TYR A 14 7.31 11.59 18.17
N GLY A 15 6.21 12.11 18.76
CA GLY A 15 6.24 13.31 19.59
C GLY A 15 6.79 14.53 18.84
N THR A 16 7.68 15.27 19.49
CA THR A 16 8.31 16.48 18.95
C THR A 16 9.52 16.20 18.04
N ARG A 17 10.05 14.98 18.02
CA ARG A 17 11.29 14.59 17.34
C ARG A 17 11.23 14.66 15.81
N TYR A 18 12.40 14.79 15.17
CA TYR A 18 12.65 14.72 13.71
C TYR A 18 12.15 15.88 12.84
N GLY A 19 11.32 16.79 13.38
CA GLY A 19 10.80 17.93 12.62
C GLY A 19 9.56 17.61 11.75
N ALA A 20 8.82 18.66 11.40
CA ALA A 20 7.49 18.52 10.82
C ALA A 20 7.48 17.94 9.39
N SER A 21 8.46 18.30 8.56
CA SER A 21 8.52 17.88 7.15
C SER A 21 8.72 16.36 7.02
N LEU A 22 9.67 15.80 7.78
CA LEU A 22 9.91 14.36 7.82
C LEU A 22 8.68 13.60 8.34
N ARG A 23 8.05 14.09 9.42
CA ARG A 23 6.81 13.50 9.94
C ARG A 23 5.67 13.52 8.92
N LYS A 24 5.52 14.58 8.12
CA LYS A 24 4.49 14.63 7.05
C LYS A 24 4.73 13.59 5.96
N GLN A 25 5.98 13.36 5.55
CA GLN A 25 6.33 12.34 4.56
C GLN A 25 6.07 10.93 5.10
N VAL A 26 6.59 10.64 6.30
CA VAL A 26 6.39 9.35 6.97
C VAL A 26 4.91 9.09 7.23
N LYS A 27 4.11 10.10 7.61
CA LYS A 27 2.66 9.95 7.79
C LYS A 27 1.98 9.34 6.56
N LYS A 28 2.33 9.79 5.35
CA LYS A 28 1.74 9.25 4.10
C LYS A 28 2.11 7.77 3.94
N MET A 29 3.38 7.43 4.10
CA MET A 29 3.89 6.06 3.99
C MET A 29 3.32 5.12 5.07
N GLU A 30 3.17 5.62 6.30
CA GLU A 30 2.65 4.82 7.41
C GLU A 30 1.15 4.55 7.30
N ILE A 31 0.38 5.49 6.76
CA ILE A 31 -1.04 5.28 6.51
C ILE A 31 -1.20 4.20 5.44
N THR A 32 -0.46 4.28 4.33
CA THR A 32 -0.60 3.29 3.24
C THR A 32 -0.12 1.91 3.66
N GLN A 33 1.02 1.80 4.36
CA GLN A 33 1.54 0.47 4.74
C GLN A 33 0.63 -0.29 5.73
N HIS A 34 -0.09 0.44 6.59
CA HIS A 34 -0.96 -0.15 7.61
C HIS A 34 -2.42 -0.28 7.15
N ALA A 35 -2.77 0.29 6.00
CA ALA A 35 -4.09 0.17 5.43
C ALA A 35 -4.42 -1.28 5.06
N ARG A 36 -5.72 -1.58 5.02
CA ARG A 36 -6.23 -2.80 4.40
C ARG A 36 -6.59 -2.50 2.95
N TYR A 37 -6.34 -3.47 2.08
CA TYR A 37 -6.64 -3.39 0.66
C TYR A 37 -7.60 -4.51 0.22
N ILE A 38 -8.34 -4.22 -0.85
CA ILE A 38 -9.23 -5.16 -1.51
C ILE A 38 -8.39 -6.25 -2.19
N CYS A 39 -8.71 -7.50 -1.91
CA CYS A 39 -8.07 -8.65 -2.54
C CYS A 39 -8.60 -8.84 -3.96
N THR A 40 -7.72 -8.88 -4.94
CA THR A 40 -8.07 -9.17 -6.35
C THR A 40 -8.57 -10.59 -6.57
N PHE A 41 -8.36 -11.51 -5.62
CA PHE A 41 -8.76 -12.91 -5.75
C PHE A 41 -10.10 -13.23 -5.10
N CYS A 42 -10.38 -12.68 -3.92
CA CYS A 42 -11.60 -13.00 -3.17
C CYS A 42 -12.50 -11.79 -2.88
N GLY A 43 -12.16 -10.60 -3.39
CA GLY A 43 -12.94 -9.37 -3.24
C GLY A 43 -12.96 -8.76 -1.83
N LYS A 44 -12.50 -9.49 -0.80
CA LYS A 44 -12.53 -9.00 0.61
C LYS A 44 -11.46 -7.94 0.87
N ASN A 45 -11.79 -6.87 1.61
CA ASN A 45 -10.85 -5.83 2.07
C ASN A 45 -10.00 -6.30 3.27
N THR A 46 -9.19 -7.34 3.05
CA THR A 46 -8.44 -8.05 4.10
C THR A 46 -6.97 -8.24 3.78
N VAL A 47 -6.48 -7.69 2.66
CA VAL A 47 -5.05 -7.72 2.33
C VAL A 47 -4.33 -6.75 3.25
N LYS A 48 -3.29 -7.23 3.92
CA LYS A 48 -2.42 -6.43 4.79
C LYS A 48 -0.96 -6.77 4.52
N ARG A 49 -0.07 -5.80 4.73
CA ARG A 49 1.38 -6.00 4.62
C ARG A 49 1.86 -7.00 5.67
N HIS A 50 2.67 -7.97 5.25
CA HIS A 50 3.35 -8.91 6.15
C HIS A 50 4.79 -8.44 6.39
N SER A 51 5.54 -8.23 5.31
CA SER A 51 6.90 -7.67 5.32
C SER A 51 7.07 -6.73 4.12
N VAL A 52 8.26 -6.14 3.95
CA VAL A 52 8.55 -5.28 2.80
C VAL A 52 8.30 -6.05 1.50
N GLY A 53 7.43 -5.54 0.64
CA GLY A 53 7.11 -6.16 -0.65
C GLY A 53 6.20 -7.39 -0.58
N ILE A 54 5.85 -7.90 0.61
CA ILE A 54 5.01 -9.09 0.76
C ILE A 54 3.68 -8.72 1.42
N TRP A 55 2.58 -9.04 0.74
CA TRP A 55 1.22 -8.74 1.15
C TRP A 55 0.40 -10.02 1.27
N LYS A 56 -0.29 -10.21 2.39
CA LYS A 56 -1.08 -11.43 2.65
C LYS A 56 -2.54 -11.10 2.85
N CYS A 57 -3.41 -11.82 2.14
CA CYS A 57 -4.85 -11.77 2.35
C CYS A 57 -5.24 -12.70 3.50
N LYS A 58 -5.88 -12.18 4.55
CA LYS A 58 -6.44 -13.04 5.60
C LYS A 58 -7.66 -13.85 5.14
N GLY A 59 -8.41 -13.33 4.16
CA GLY A 59 -9.65 -13.97 3.70
C GLY A 59 -9.43 -15.23 2.85
N CYS A 60 -8.48 -15.22 1.92
CA CYS A 60 -8.20 -16.36 1.02
C CYS A 60 -6.78 -16.94 1.16
N GLN A 61 -6.01 -16.49 2.16
CA GLN A 61 -4.62 -16.91 2.44
C GLN A 61 -3.60 -16.70 1.32
N LYS A 62 -3.99 -16.09 0.19
CA LYS A 62 -3.06 -15.76 -0.89
C LYS A 62 -2.05 -14.71 -0.46
N THR A 63 -0.81 -14.93 -0.88
CA THR A 63 0.33 -14.03 -0.70
C THR A 63 0.69 -13.41 -2.05
N ILE A 64 0.93 -12.10 -2.06
CA ILE A 64 1.14 -11.28 -3.26
C ILE A 64 2.45 -10.51 -3.08
N ALA A 65 3.28 -10.52 -4.12
CA ALA A 65 4.39 -9.59 -4.23
C ALA A 65 3.87 -8.22 -4.67
N GLY A 66 4.19 -7.18 -3.90
CA GLY A 66 3.72 -5.82 -4.11
C GLY A 66 4.78 -4.77 -3.81
N GLY A 67 4.37 -3.52 -3.67
CA GLY A 67 5.28 -2.44 -3.31
C GLY A 67 5.71 -2.47 -1.84
N ALA A 68 6.71 -1.66 -1.51
CA ALA A 68 7.21 -1.51 -0.14
C ALA A 68 6.13 -0.99 0.82
N TRP A 69 5.32 -0.01 0.38
CA TRP A 69 4.31 0.69 1.21
C TRP A 69 2.88 0.58 0.68
N THR A 70 2.68 0.13 -0.55
CA THR A 70 1.36 -0.08 -1.20
C THR A 70 1.33 -1.43 -1.88
N VAL A 71 0.15 -2.08 -1.97
CA VAL A 71 0.01 -3.39 -2.65
C VAL A 71 0.40 -3.32 -4.12
N SER A 72 0.02 -2.24 -4.82
CA SER A 72 0.39 -1.98 -6.21
C SER A 72 1.13 -0.65 -6.32
N THR A 73 2.25 -0.64 -7.01
CA THR A 73 2.98 0.60 -7.36
C THR A 73 2.50 1.16 -8.70
N PRO A 74 2.50 2.48 -8.91
CA PRO A 74 2.16 3.07 -10.20
C PRO A 74 3.02 2.55 -11.36
N ALA A 75 4.33 2.40 -11.14
CA ALA A 75 5.24 1.86 -12.15
C ALA A 75 4.85 0.44 -12.58
N ALA A 76 4.67 -0.50 -11.63
CA ALA A 76 4.22 -1.85 -11.96
C ALA A 76 2.83 -1.92 -12.60
N ALA A 77 1.93 -0.97 -12.31
CA ALA A 77 0.64 -0.87 -13.00
C ALA A 77 0.83 -0.49 -14.48
N ALA A 78 1.66 0.53 -14.76
CA ALA A 78 1.99 0.94 -16.12
C ALA A 78 2.73 -0.16 -16.90
N THR A 79 3.67 -0.86 -16.27
CA THR A 79 4.39 -1.97 -16.91
C THR A 79 3.43 -3.11 -17.28
N ARG A 80 2.48 -3.46 -16.41
CA ARG A 80 1.46 -4.47 -16.72
C ARG A 80 0.59 -4.09 -17.92
N SER A 81 0.16 -2.83 -18.02
CA SER A 81 -0.62 -2.37 -19.17
C SER A 81 0.19 -2.39 -20.47
N THR A 82 1.46 -1.98 -20.41
CA THR A 82 2.35 -1.97 -21.59
C THR A 82 2.64 -3.39 -22.07
N ILE A 83 2.97 -4.32 -21.17
CA ILE A 83 3.22 -5.72 -21.53
C ILE A 83 1.98 -6.36 -22.16
N ARG A 84 0.79 -6.11 -21.60
CA ARG A 84 -0.45 -6.63 -22.17
C ARG A 84 -0.64 -6.15 -23.61
N ARG A 85 -0.52 -4.84 -23.84
CA ARG A 85 -0.64 -4.24 -25.18
C ARG A 85 0.38 -4.82 -26.18
N LEU A 86 1.63 -5.01 -25.77
CA LEU A 86 2.67 -5.57 -26.65
C LEU A 86 2.40 -7.04 -27.01
N ARG A 87 1.83 -7.83 -26.09
CA ARG A 87 1.41 -9.21 -26.38
C ARG A 87 0.27 -9.26 -27.38
N GLU A 88 -0.74 -8.42 -27.21
CA GLU A 88 -1.87 -8.30 -28.15
C GLU A 88 -1.40 -7.93 -29.56
N ILE A 89 -0.36 -7.10 -29.69
CA ILE A 89 0.22 -6.73 -31.00
C ILE A 89 1.02 -7.88 -31.63
N ALA A 90 1.70 -8.70 -30.81
CA ALA A 90 2.58 -9.76 -31.30
C ALA A 90 1.85 -11.07 -31.67
N GLU A 91 0.64 -11.27 -31.14
CA GLU A 91 -0.21 -12.45 -31.39
C GLU A 91 -1.17 -12.26 -32.58
N VAL A 92 -1.22 -11.05 -33.17
CA VAL A 92 -1.89 -10.71 -34.44
C VAL A 92 -0.85 -10.78 -35.56
#